data_AF-A0A2E1X191-F1
#
_entry.id   AF-A0A2E1X191-F1
#
_cell.length_a   1.000
_cell.length_b   1.000
_cell.length_c   1.000
_cell.angle_alpha   90.00
_cell.angle_beta   90.00
_cell.angle_gamma   90.00
#
_symmetry.space_group_name_H-M   'P 1'
#
loop_
_entity.id
_entity.type
_entity.pdbx_description
1 polymer ?
#
loop_
_entity_poly.entity_id
_entity_poly.type
_entity_poly.pdbx_seq_one_letter_code
_entity_poly.pdbx_strand_id
1 'polypeptide(L)'
;MTYYTFPEVRFCGFDDAFKFSKVNNMMVNLIRFCGFRSLHQDSWLYRWLQEQVKYFKFSGEDEFRRWCSYPSYYEFWEKMDPRFMKLNDVQMGNWAEYLRDHETTIRNHCSGESWSKYYKTNNR
;
A
#
# COMPACT_ATOMS: atom_id res chain seq x y z
N MET A 1 16.69 -15.98 -1.59
CA MET A 1 15.71 -15.27 -2.43
C MET A 1 14.35 -15.89 -2.17
N THR A 2 13.44 -15.16 -1.51
CA THR A 2 12.11 -15.68 -1.16
C THR A 2 11.17 -15.35 -2.31
N TYR A 3 10.64 -16.37 -2.97
CA TYR A 3 9.73 -16.20 -4.09
C TYR A 3 8.29 -16.16 -3.58
N TYR A 4 7.55 -15.12 -3.92
CA TYR A 4 6.14 -14.98 -3.56
C TYR A 4 5.26 -15.69 -4.59
N THR A 5 4.20 -16.35 -4.14
CA THR A 5 3.20 -17.00 -5.00
C THR A 5 2.48 -15.97 -5.88
N PHE A 6 2.10 -16.38 -7.10
CA PHE A 6 1.53 -15.59 -8.19
C PHE A 6 0.71 -14.33 -7.80
N PRO A 7 0.91 -13.20 -8.50
CA PRO A 7 0.03 -12.04 -8.49
C PRO A 7 -1.16 -12.19 -9.45
N GLU A 8 -1.24 -13.26 -10.24
CA GLU A 8 -2.35 -13.52 -11.17
C GLU A 8 -3.70 -13.67 -10.44
N VAL A 9 -3.68 -14.04 -9.16
CA VAL A 9 -4.85 -13.93 -8.30
C VAL A 9 -4.83 -12.55 -7.62
N ARG A 10 -5.02 -11.49 -8.42
CA ARG A 10 -5.40 -10.17 -7.92
C ARG A 10 -6.65 -10.37 -7.06
N PHE A 11 -6.49 -10.23 -5.76
CA PHE A 11 -7.56 -10.35 -4.78
C PHE A 11 -8.39 -9.05 -4.85
N CYS A 12 -9.37 -8.97 -5.76
CA CYS A 12 -10.39 -7.91 -5.81
C CYS A 12 -9.87 -6.50 -5.49
N GLY A 13 -8.85 -6.02 -6.22
CA GLY A 13 -8.33 -4.67 -6.03
C GLY A 13 -9.37 -3.62 -6.40
N PHE A 14 -9.40 -2.51 -5.65
CA PHE A 14 -10.31 -1.38 -5.85
C PHE A 14 -11.80 -1.72 -5.67
N ASP A 15 -12.10 -2.78 -4.93
CA ASP A 15 -13.47 -3.19 -4.61
C ASP A 15 -14.13 -2.23 -3.58
N ASP A 16 -15.34 -1.76 -3.88
CA ASP A 16 -16.19 -0.98 -2.96
C ASP A 16 -16.55 -1.77 -1.69
N ALA A 17 -16.57 -3.10 -1.77
CA ALA A 17 -16.80 -3.98 -0.63
C ALA A 17 -15.54 -4.18 0.23
N PHE A 18 -14.39 -3.60 -0.13
CA PHE A 18 -13.16 -3.75 0.64
C PHE A 18 -13.32 -3.20 2.06
N LYS A 19 -13.13 -4.09 3.04
CA LYS A 19 -13.05 -3.73 4.46
C LYS A 19 -11.60 -3.80 4.91
N PHE A 20 -11.00 -2.65 5.18
CA PHE A 20 -9.65 -2.60 5.76
C PHE A 20 -9.66 -3.06 7.22
N SER A 21 -8.49 -3.44 7.74
CA SER A 21 -8.34 -3.84 9.14
C SER A 21 -7.56 -2.79 9.91
N LYS A 22 -8.16 -2.28 11.00
CA LYS A 22 -7.51 -1.34 11.93
C LYS A 22 -6.31 -1.95 12.66
N VAL A 23 -6.22 -3.28 12.72
CA VAL A 23 -5.11 -4.01 13.35
C VAL A 23 -3.88 -4.03 12.44
N ASN A 24 -4.08 -4.03 11.12
CA ASN A 24 -2.99 -4.02 10.16
C ASN A 24 -2.29 -2.65 10.13
N ASN A 25 -1.02 -2.65 9.76
CA ASN A 25 -0.36 -1.39 9.41
C ASN A 25 -0.91 -0.83 8.09
N MET A 26 -0.65 0.46 7.88
CA MET A 26 -1.04 1.21 6.69
C MET A 26 -0.63 0.48 5.42
N MET A 27 0.65 0.14 5.24
CA MET A 27 1.15 -0.52 4.03
C MET A 27 0.39 -1.80 3.69
N VAL A 28 0.09 -2.65 4.68
CA VAL A 28 -0.69 -3.88 4.47
C VAL A 28 -2.10 -3.57 3.97
N ASN A 29 -2.76 -2.55 4.53
CA ASN A 29 -4.10 -2.16 4.07
C ASN A 29 -4.07 -1.59 2.65
N LEU A 30 -3.10 -0.73 2.32
CA LEU A 30 -2.94 -0.17 0.96
C LEU A 30 -2.67 -1.28 -0.07
N ILE A 31 -1.76 -2.20 0.25
CA ILE A 31 -1.43 -3.35 -0.59
C ILE A 31 -2.67 -4.21 -0.88
N ARG A 32 -3.48 -4.47 0.16
CA ARG A 32 -4.73 -5.23 0.02
C ARG A 32 -5.78 -4.48 -0.78
N PHE A 33 -5.89 -3.17 -0.60
CA PHE A 33 -6.80 -2.35 -1.40
C PHE A 33 -6.44 -2.37 -2.89
N CYS A 34 -5.15 -2.34 -3.22
CA CYS A 34 -4.68 -2.52 -4.61
C CYS A 34 -4.87 -3.95 -5.14
N GLY A 35 -5.36 -4.87 -4.32
CA GLY A 35 -5.73 -6.23 -4.69
C GLY A 35 -4.65 -7.27 -4.47
N PHE A 36 -3.70 -7.05 -3.56
CA PHE A 36 -2.62 -7.97 -3.29
C PHE A 36 -2.61 -8.43 -1.84
N ARG A 37 -2.33 -9.72 -1.60
CA ARG A 37 -2.17 -10.23 -0.22
C ARG A 37 -0.87 -9.76 0.42
N SER A 38 0.19 -9.69 -0.39
CA SER A 38 1.54 -9.27 -0.02
C SER A 38 2.33 -8.87 -1.26
N LEU A 39 3.29 -7.96 -1.12
CA LEU A 39 4.21 -7.56 -2.20
C LEU A 39 5.67 -7.80 -1.79
N HIS A 40 6.51 -8.09 -2.79
CA HIS A 40 7.96 -8.02 -2.62
C HIS A 40 8.38 -6.55 -2.43
N GLN A 41 9.36 -6.28 -1.55
CA GLN A 41 9.79 -4.90 -1.23
C GLN A 41 10.38 -4.15 -2.44
N ASP A 42 10.97 -4.89 -3.37
CA ASP A 42 11.49 -4.35 -4.63
C ASP A 42 10.45 -4.23 -5.75
N SER A 43 9.20 -4.65 -5.52
CA SER A 43 8.16 -4.47 -6.53
C SER A 43 7.88 -2.98 -6.75
N TRP A 44 7.52 -2.63 -7.98
CA TRP A 44 7.21 -1.24 -8.33
C TRP A 44 6.13 -0.67 -7.41
N LEU A 45 5.04 -1.41 -7.18
CA LEU A 45 3.93 -0.95 -6.36
C LEU A 45 4.33 -0.75 -4.90
N TYR A 46 5.16 -1.64 -4.33
CA TYR A 46 5.63 -1.45 -2.96
C TYR A 46 6.44 -0.16 -2.81
N ARG A 47 7.38 0.07 -3.74
CA ARG A 47 8.22 1.28 -3.74
C ARG A 47 7.40 2.54 -3.99
N TRP A 48 6.48 2.50 -4.94
CA TRP A 48 5.60 3.60 -5.26
C TRP A 48 4.72 3.99 -4.06
N LEU A 49 4.11 3.02 -3.36
CA LEU A 49 3.33 3.28 -2.14
C LEU A 49 4.20 3.92 -1.03
N GLN A 50 5.42 3.42 -0.84
CA GLN A 50 6.37 4.02 0.12
C GLN A 50 6.72 5.46 -0.24
N GLU A 51 6.90 5.75 -1.54
CA GLU A 51 7.15 7.10 -2.03
C GLU A 51 5.96 8.02 -1.80
N GLN A 52 4.72 7.57 -1.99
CA GLN A 52 3.53 8.38 -1.71
C GLN A 52 3.40 8.69 -0.22
N VAL A 53 3.61 7.68 0.64
CA VAL A 53 3.64 7.87 2.09
C VAL A 53 4.72 8.88 2.50
N LYS A 54 5.90 8.78 1.89
CA LYS A 54 7.01 9.71 2.12
C LYS A 54 6.66 11.13 1.64
N TYR A 55 6.05 11.25 0.47
CA TYR A 55 5.59 12.52 -0.08
C TYR A 55 4.66 13.23 0.90
N PHE A 56 3.59 12.56 1.35
CA PHE A 56 2.65 13.15 2.31
C PHE A 56 3.29 13.49 3.66
N LYS A 57 4.27 12.71 4.11
CA LYS A 57 5.05 13.06 5.32
C LYS A 57 5.81 14.38 5.16
N PHE A 58 6.42 14.61 3.99
CA PHE A 58 7.16 15.86 3.72
C PHE A 58 6.27 17.04 3.32
N SER A 59 4.99 16.81 3.02
CA SER A 59 4.00 17.87 2.81
C SER A 59 3.61 18.64 4.09
N GLY A 60 4.02 18.15 5.27
CA GLY A 60 3.80 18.81 6.56
C GLY A 60 2.92 17.98 7.49
N GLU A 61 2.96 18.32 8.78
CA GLU A 61 2.28 17.54 9.83
C GLU A 61 0.76 17.46 9.63
N ASP A 62 0.12 18.61 9.38
CA ASP A 62 -1.34 18.67 9.20
C ASP A 62 -1.81 17.85 8.01
N GLU A 63 -1.04 17.88 6.92
CA GLU A 63 -1.32 17.07 5.74
C GLU A 63 -1.11 15.59 6.07
N PHE A 64 0.02 15.22 6.68
CA PHE A 64 0.32 13.83 7.01
C PHE A 64 -0.72 13.19 7.93
N ARG A 65 -1.31 13.95 8.87
CA ARG A 65 -2.41 13.48 9.74
C ARG A 65 -3.68 13.09 8.98
N ARG A 66 -3.88 13.60 7.75
CA ARG A 66 -4.98 13.17 6.86
C ARG A 66 -4.74 11.79 6.25
N TRP A 67 -3.49 11.33 6.22
CA TRP A 67 -3.07 10.09 5.57
C TRP A 67 -2.62 9.00 6.54
N CYS A 68 -2.21 9.35 7.76
CA CYS A 68 -1.71 8.36 8.73
C CYS A 68 -1.96 8.79 10.17
N SER A 69 -2.23 7.80 11.03
CA SER A 69 -2.24 7.98 12.48
C SER A 69 -0.94 7.45 13.08
N TYR A 70 -0.43 8.15 14.09
CA TYR A 70 0.76 7.77 14.85
C TYR A 70 0.52 7.97 16.36
N PRO A 71 1.24 7.23 17.22
CA PRO A 71 1.11 7.37 18.67
C PRO A 71 1.44 8.80 19.15
N SER A 72 0.81 9.25 20.22
CA SER A 72 0.98 10.61 20.75
C SER A 72 2.39 10.94 21.25
N TYR A 73 3.18 9.91 21.60
CA TYR A 73 4.57 10.07 22.01
C TYR A 73 5.54 10.17 20.81
N TYR A 74 5.03 10.02 19.59
CA TYR A 74 5.83 10.04 18.37
C TYR A 74 5.81 11.44 17.76
N GLU A 75 6.98 12.02 17.52
CA GLU A 75 7.05 13.31 16.84
C GLU A 75 7.02 13.12 15.31
N PHE A 76 6.38 14.04 14.58
CA PHE A 76 6.11 13.82 13.15
C PHE A 76 7.40 13.67 12.32
N TRP A 77 8.47 14.36 12.72
CA TRP A 77 9.76 14.35 12.02
C TRP A 77 10.51 13.02 12.21
N GLU A 78 10.24 12.28 13.28
CA GLU A 78 10.94 11.04 13.59
C GLU A 78 10.64 9.91 12.58
N LYS A 79 11.58 8.98 12.44
CA LYS A 79 11.43 7.82 11.55
C LYS A 79 10.53 6.76 12.17
N MET A 80 9.23 6.85 11.91
CA MET A 80 8.25 5.92 12.48
C MET A 80 8.46 4.47 12.04
N ASP A 81 8.41 3.55 13.00
CA ASP A 81 8.36 2.11 12.71
C ASP A 81 7.06 1.80 11.94
N PRO A 82 7.14 1.14 10.77
CA PRO A 82 5.97 0.80 9.96
C PRO A 82 4.85 0.06 10.71
N ARG A 83 5.16 -0.64 11.81
CA ARG A 83 4.15 -1.33 12.63
C ARG A 83 3.20 -0.37 13.36
N PHE A 84 3.66 0.84 13.66
CA PHE A 84 2.88 1.88 14.33
C PHE A 84 2.13 2.80 13.36
N MET A 85 2.44 2.74 12.06
CA MET A 85 1.70 3.46 11.03
C MET A 85 0.33 2.81 10.84
N LYS A 86 -0.73 3.44 11.37
CA LYS A 86 -2.11 2.93 11.29
C LYS A 86 -2.99 3.88 10.47
N LEU A 87 -4.15 3.37 10.09
CA LEU A 87 -5.21 4.12 9.42
C LEU A 87 -6.51 4.00 10.23
N ASN A 88 -7.25 5.10 10.32
CA ASN A 88 -8.67 5.08 10.67
C ASN A 88 -9.54 5.07 9.39
N ASP A 89 -10.86 5.05 9.57
CA ASP A 89 -11.81 4.91 8.45
C ASP A 89 -11.73 6.10 7.47
N VAL A 90 -11.58 7.33 7.98
CA VAL A 90 -11.44 8.55 7.18
C VAL A 90 -10.14 8.52 6.38
N GLN A 91 -9.02 8.18 7.02
CA GLN A 91 -7.71 8.10 6.38
C GLN A 91 -7.68 7.00 5.31
N MET A 92 -8.34 5.86 5.55
CA MET A 92 -8.49 4.83 4.52
C MET A 92 -9.35 5.32 3.35
N GLY A 93 -10.38 6.14 3.61
CA GLY A 93 -11.18 6.79 2.55
C GLY A 93 -10.32 7.68 1.64
N ASN A 94 -9.48 8.54 2.23
CA ASN A 94 -8.55 9.39 1.49
C ASN A 94 -7.59 8.56 0.62
N TRP A 95 -7.03 7.48 1.19
CA TRP A 95 -6.19 6.55 0.44
C TRP A 95 -6.95 5.83 -0.67
N ALA A 96 -8.21 5.43 -0.43
CA ALA A 96 -9.01 4.72 -1.42
C ALA A 96 -9.28 5.60 -2.64
N GLU A 97 -9.68 6.86 -2.41
CA GLU A 97 -9.88 7.86 -3.48
C GLU A 97 -8.58 8.09 -4.26
N TYR A 98 -7.49 8.40 -3.55
CA TYR A 98 -6.19 8.62 -4.17
C TYR A 98 -5.69 7.43 -5.00
N LEU A 99 -5.83 6.21 -4.48
CA LEU A 99 -5.41 5.01 -5.18
C LEU A 99 -6.28 4.74 -6.40
N ARG A 100 -7.60 5.03 -6.34
CA ARG A 100 -8.50 4.93 -7.49
C ARG A 100 -8.13 5.90 -8.61
N ASP A 101 -7.77 7.13 -8.27
CA ASP A 101 -7.29 8.11 -9.26
C ASP A 101 -6.03 7.62 -10.00
N HIS A 102 -5.24 6.77 -9.35
CA HIS A 102 -4.03 6.17 -9.90
C HIS A 102 -4.22 4.73 -10.39
N GLU A 103 -5.46 4.23 -10.44
CA GLU A 103 -5.74 2.83 -10.73
C GLU A 103 -5.17 2.38 -12.07
N THR A 104 -5.33 3.18 -13.13
CA THR A 104 -4.81 2.88 -14.47
C THR A 104 -3.29 2.73 -14.44
N THR A 105 -2.58 3.64 -13.78
CA THR A 105 -1.11 3.57 -13.62
C THR A 105 -0.71 2.31 -12.86
N ILE A 106 -1.40 2.01 -11.75
CA ILE A 106 -1.15 0.81 -10.94
C ILE A 106 -1.40 -0.46 -11.76
N ARG A 107 -2.50 -0.52 -12.51
CA ARG A 107 -2.85 -1.65 -13.40
C ARG A 107 -1.76 -1.89 -14.45
N ASN A 108 -1.30 -0.84 -15.11
CA ASN A 108 -0.28 -0.94 -16.15
C ASN A 108 1.04 -1.50 -15.60
N HIS A 109 1.52 -1.00 -14.46
CA HIS A 109 2.79 -1.43 -13.87
C HIS A 109 2.72 -2.76 -13.11
N CYS A 110 1.53 -3.22 -12.72
CA CYS A 110 1.34 -4.50 -12.03
C CYS A 110 0.90 -5.62 -12.98
N SER A 111 1.30 -5.54 -14.24
CA SER A 111 1.01 -6.52 -15.28
C SER A 111 2.23 -6.78 -16.16
N GLY A 112 2.24 -7.91 -16.88
CA GLY A 112 3.31 -8.25 -17.81
C GLY A 112 4.61 -8.75 -17.17
N GLU A 113 5.62 -8.94 -18.02
CA GLU A 113 6.86 -9.66 -17.70
C GLU A 113 7.72 -8.99 -16.60
N SER A 114 7.72 -7.66 -16.58
CA SER A 114 8.44 -6.85 -15.59
C SER A 114 7.87 -6.98 -14.17
N TRP A 115 6.58 -7.33 -14.05
CA TRP A 115 5.91 -7.65 -12.81
C TRP A 115 6.12 -9.12 -12.44
N SER A 116 6.01 -10.02 -13.42
CA SER A 116 6.17 -11.46 -13.25
C SER A 116 7.54 -11.85 -12.67
N LYS A 117 8.62 -11.10 -12.93
CA LYS A 117 9.96 -11.39 -12.38
C LYS A 117 10.04 -11.46 -10.85
N TYR A 118 9.11 -10.83 -10.13
CA TYR A 118 9.07 -10.85 -8.66
C TYR A 118 8.37 -12.08 -8.09
N TYR A 119 7.75 -12.91 -8.94
CA TYR A 119 6.86 -14.00 -8.54
C TYR A 119 7.14 -15.27 -9.35
N LYS A 120 7.00 -16.45 -8.72
CA LYS A 120 7.21 -17.72 -9.44
C LYS A 120 6.00 -18.05 -10.32
N THR A 121 6.25 -18.43 -11.56
CA THR A 121 5.31 -19.19 -12.38
C THR A 121 5.07 -20.54 -11.70
N ASN A 122 3.87 -20.74 -11.16
CA ASN A 122 3.39 -22.03 -10.73
C ASN A 122 3.17 -22.85 -12.03
N ASN A 123 4.17 -23.63 -12.42
CA ASN A 123 3.99 -24.68 -13.43
C ASN A 123 3.04 -25.72 -12.84
N ARG A 124 1.73 -25.56 -13.08
CA ARG A 124 0.74 -26.62 -12.92
C ARG A 124 -0.07 -26.71 -14.20
#